data_AF-A0A371R701-F1
#
_entry.id   AF-A0A371R701-F1
#
_cell.length_a   1.000
_cell.length_b   1.000
_cell.length_c   1.000
_cell.angle_alpha   90.00
_cell.angle_beta   90.00
_cell.angle_gamma   90.00
#
_symmetry.space_group_name_H-M   'P 1'
#
loop_
_entity.id
_entity.type
_entity.pdbx_description
1 polymer ?
#
loop_
_entity_poly.entity_id
_entity_poly.type
_entity_poly.pdbx_seq_one_letter_code
_entity_poly.pdbx_strand_id
1 'polypeptide(L)'
;MAALKEWYRKCFRWPIMPGEEGKLVRRLELYYGMCEMAKAAIAEYGEKYAEPLISEYALRRAFWWDGEWRGKPISCFVTEKRAVCRVGEKMAAFYVFDTPRGVYLRPEIKLLDEWIKVAHRGDEGSGVY
;
A
#
# COMPACT_ATOMS: atom_id res chain seq x y z
N MET A 1 2.73 -5.35 28.49
CA MET A 1 1.76 -4.63 27.63
C MET A 1 2.24 -3.26 27.13
N ALA A 2 2.93 -2.44 27.94
CA ALA A 2 3.39 -1.11 27.51
C ALA A 2 4.29 -1.13 26.26
N ALA A 3 5.30 -2.02 26.22
CA ALA A 3 6.21 -2.15 25.07
C ALA A 3 5.47 -2.50 23.77
N LEU A 4 4.43 -3.35 23.83
CA LEU A 4 3.62 -3.72 22.67
C LEU A 4 2.82 -2.53 22.14
N LYS A 5 2.22 -1.75 23.04
CA LYS A 5 1.46 -0.54 22.70
C LYS A 5 2.38 0.52 22.09
N GLU A 6 3.58 0.68 22.63
CA GLU A 6 4.59 1.60 22.09
C GLU A 6 5.08 1.16 20.70
N TRP A 7 5.42 -0.11 20.53
CA TRP A 7 5.81 -0.68 19.25
C TRP A 7 4.73 -0.46 18.19
N TYR A 8 3.48 -0.80 18.50
CA TYR A 8 2.35 -0.60 17.59
C TYR A 8 2.19 0.87 17.18
N ARG A 9 2.27 1.79 18.16
CA ARG A 9 2.17 3.23 17.91
C ARG A 9 3.31 3.74 17.01
N LYS A 10 4.52 3.19 17.14
CA LYS A 10 5.66 3.54 16.27
C LYS A 10 5.42 3.06 14.83
N CYS A 11 4.88 1.86 14.66
CA CYS A 11 4.62 1.28 13.33
C CYS A 11 3.45 1.95 12.60
N PHE A 12 2.30 2.07 13.26
CA PHE A 12 1.05 2.44 12.60
C PHE A 12 0.64 3.89 12.88
N ARG A 13 1.36 4.63 13.74
CA ARG A 13 1.03 5.99 14.22
C ARG A 13 -0.30 6.14 14.96
N TRP A 14 -1.07 5.05 15.06
CA TRP A 14 -2.32 4.95 15.81
C TRP A 14 -2.13 4.15 17.11
N PRO A 15 -2.91 4.43 18.17
CA PRO A 15 -2.94 3.58 19.35
C PRO A 15 -3.69 2.27 19.07
N ILE A 16 -3.40 1.22 19.84
CA ILE A 16 -4.22 0.00 19.86
C ILE A 16 -5.56 0.36 20.50
N MET A 17 -6.68 -0.04 19.88
CA MET A 17 -8.01 0.15 20.44
C MET A 17 -8.14 -0.64 21.76
N PRO A 18 -8.77 -0.08 22.81
CA PRO A 18 -8.96 -0.79 24.07
C PRO A 18 -9.70 -2.12 23.86
N GLY A 19 -9.15 -3.22 24.39
CA GLY A 19 -9.72 -4.56 24.26
C GLY A 19 -9.24 -5.36 23.04
N GLU A 20 -8.52 -4.73 22.11
CA GLU A 20 -7.94 -5.43 20.95
C GLU A 20 -6.52 -5.96 21.21
N GLU A 21 -5.95 -5.74 22.39
CA GLU A 21 -4.60 -6.19 22.70
C GLU A 21 -4.42 -7.71 22.56
N GLY A 22 -5.42 -8.49 22.98
CA GLY A 22 -5.40 -9.95 22.86
C GLY A 22 -5.42 -10.44 21.40
N LYS A 23 -6.12 -9.71 20.53
CA LYS A 23 -6.16 -10.00 19.08
C LYS A 23 -4.80 -9.76 18.43
N LEU A 24 -4.13 -8.68 18.84
CA LEU A 24 -2.81 -8.35 18.33
C LEU A 24 -1.76 -9.39 18.76
N VAL A 25 -1.75 -9.81 20.03
CA VAL A 25 -0.84 -10.85 20.52
C VAL A 25 -1.04 -12.18 19.78
N ARG A 26 -2.30 -12.57 19.53
CA ARG A 26 -2.63 -13.80 18.78
C ARG A 26 -2.18 -13.77 17.31
N ARG A 27 -1.95 -12.59 16.74
CA ARG A 27 -1.60 -12.40 15.33
C ARG A 27 -0.32 -11.59 15.17
N LEU A 28 0.61 -11.71 16.13
CA LEU A 28 1.77 -10.83 16.22
C LEU A 28 2.62 -10.85 14.94
N GLU A 29 2.79 -12.01 14.31
CA GLU A 29 3.52 -12.15 13.04
C GLU A 29 2.89 -11.34 11.90
N LEU A 30 1.56 -11.35 11.79
CA LEU A 30 0.83 -10.56 10.79
C LEU A 30 1.07 -9.06 11.02
N TYR A 31 0.96 -8.59 12.27
CA TYR A 31 1.21 -7.19 12.61
C TYR A 31 2.66 -6.80 12.41
N TYR A 32 3.60 -7.72 12.63
CA TYR A 32 5.01 -7.50 12.35
C TYR A 32 5.26 -7.32 10.85
N GLY A 33 4.70 -8.20 10.01
CA GLY A 33 4.76 -8.05 8.55
C GLY A 33 4.17 -6.72 8.06
N MET A 34 3.00 -6.34 8.60
CA MET A 34 2.40 -5.04 8.28
C MET A 34 3.27 -3.85 8.75
N CYS A 35 3.93 -3.96 9.91
CA CYS A 35 4.85 -2.93 10.37
C CYS A 35 6.08 -2.80 9.45
N GLU A 36 6.64 -3.91 8.97
CA GLU A 36 7.76 -3.87 8.02
C GLU A 36 7.34 -3.23 6.68
N MET A 37 6.13 -3.54 6.19
CA MET A 37 5.57 -2.86 5.01
C MET A 37 5.40 -1.35 5.24
N ALA A 38 4.91 -0.94 6.42
CA ALA A 38 4.75 0.47 6.77
C ALA A 38 6.09 1.21 6.77
N LYS A 39 7.13 0.62 7.36
CA LYS A 39 8.49 1.17 7.35
C LYS A 39 9.04 1.31 5.94
N ALA A 40 8.87 0.28 5.10
CA ALA A 40 9.31 0.31 3.71
C ALA A 40 8.60 1.41 2.92
N ALA A 41 7.26 1.52 3.06
CA ALA A 41 6.48 2.57 2.41
C ALA A 41 6.89 3.99 2.86
N ILE A 42 7.15 4.19 4.16
CA ILE A 42 7.66 5.47 4.69
C ILE A 42 9.06 5.77 4.13
N ALA A 43 9.95 4.79 4.06
CA ALA A 43 11.31 4.96 3.56
C ALA A 43 11.32 5.31 2.05
N GLU A 44 10.45 4.67 1.26
CA GLU A 44 10.43 4.87 -0.19
C GLU A 44 9.69 6.14 -0.61
N TYR A 45 8.54 6.42 0.00
CA TYR A 45 7.67 7.53 -0.42
C TYR A 45 7.71 8.75 0.50
N GLY A 46 8.29 8.62 1.68
CA GLY A 46 8.26 9.65 2.70
C GLY A 46 6.96 9.67 3.50
N GLU A 47 7.03 10.22 4.71
CA GLU A 47 5.92 10.21 5.68
C GLU A 47 4.63 10.84 5.11
N LYS A 48 4.75 11.93 4.35
CA LYS A 48 3.61 12.66 3.77
C LYS A 48 2.70 11.79 2.90
N TYR A 49 3.28 10.86 2.14
CA TYR A 49 2.52 10.01 1.22
C TYR A 49 2.17 8.66 1.85
N ALA A 50 2.98 8.17 2.78
CA ALA A 50 2.78 6.89 3.44
C ALA A 50 1.75 6.94 4.58
N GLU A 51 1.62 8.04 5.31
CA GLU A 51 0.70 8.19 6.45
C GLU A 51 -0.75 7.73 6.18
N PRO A 52 -1.40 8.08 5.05
CA PRO A 52 -2.75 7.57 4.74
C PRO A 52 -2.80 6.09 4.36
N LEU A 53 -1.65 5.45 4.08
CA LEU A 53 -1.53 4.07 3.60
C LEU A 53 -1.12 3.07 4.70
N ILE A 54 -0.58 3.56 5.82
CA ILE A 54 -0.03 2.70 6.90
C ILE A 54 -1.04 2.35 8.00
N SER A 55 -2.34 2.49 7.75
CA SER A 55 -3.35 1.98 8.69
C SER A 55 -3.41 0.45 8.67
N GLU A 56 -3.80 -0.19 9.78
CA GLU A 56 -3.98 -1.66 9.83
C GLU A 56 -4.92 -2.14 8.71
N TYR A 57 -5.99 -1.38 8.47
CA TYR A 57 -6.96 -1.69 7.41
C TYR A 57 -6.32 -1.67 6.02
N ALA A 58 -5.57 -0.61 5.70
CA ALA A 58 -4.92 -0.46 4.40
C ALA A 58 -3.84 -1.52 4.16
N LEU A 59 -3.05 -1.85 5.19
CA LEU A 59 -1.93 -2.78 5.10
C LEU A 59 -2.34 -4.25 4.98
N ARG A 60 -3.54 -4.62 5.43
CA ARG A 60 -4.06 -6.01 5.31
C ARG A 60 -4.19 -6.50 3.87
N ARG A 61 -4.45 -5.57 2.93
CA ARG A 61 -4.57 -5.87 1.50
C ARG A 61 -3.48 -5.17 0.69
N ALA A 62 -2.45 -4.67 1.35
CA ALA A 62 -1.41 -3.95 0.66
C ALA A 62 -0.49 -4.89 -0.10
N PHE A 63 -0.03 -4.45 -1.26
CA PHE A 63 0.95 -5.18 -2.05
C PHE A 63 1.84 -4.23 -2.84
N TRP A 64 3.03 -4.73 -3.19
CA TRP A 64 3.95 -4.05 -4.09
C TRP A 64 3.68 -4.46 -5.53
N TRP A 65 3.70 -3.49 -6.43
CA TRP A 65 3.58 -3.74 -7.85
C TRP A 65 4.59 -2.90 -8.63
N ASP A 66 5.34 -3.57 -9.50
CA ASP A 66 6.28 -2.94 -10.42
C ASP A 66 5.78 -3.13 -11.85
N GLY A 67 5.95 -2.11 -12.67
CA GLY A 67 5.56 -2.15 -14.08
C GLY A 67 6.14 -0.99 -14.88
N GLU A 68 5.50 -0.70 -16.01
CA GLU A 68 5.82 0.43 -16.86
C GLU A 68 4.58 1.28 -17.09
N TRP A 69 4.72 2.61 -16.99
CA TRP A 69 3.67 3.55 -17.33
C TRP A 69 4.24 4.66 -18.22
N ARG A 70 3.68 4.79 -19.43
CA ARG A 70 4.10 5.78 -20.44
C ARG A 70 5.62 5.75 -20.74
N GLY A 71 6.18 4.56 -20.89
CA GLY A 71 7.61 4.38 -21.18
C GLY A 71 8.54 4.65 -20.00
N LYS A 72 8.01 4.76 -18.77
CA LYS A 72 8.80 4.94 -17.55
C LYS A 72 8.53 3.81 -16.56
N PRO A 73 9.56 3.32 -15.84
CA PRO A 73 9.37 2.37 -14.77
C PRO A 73 8.51 3.00 -13.67
N ILE A 74 7.56 2.21 -13.17
CA ILE A 74 6.66 2.56 -12.08
C ILE A 74 6.71 1.50 -10.98
N SER A 75 6.95 1.93 -9.74
CA SER A 75 6.88 1.12 -8.52
C SER A 75 5.75 1.66 -7.66
N CYS A 76 4.74 0.85 -7.37
CA CYS A 76 3.54 1.22 -6.65
C CYS A 76 3.37 0.42 -5.36
N PHE A 77 3.09 1.13 -4.28
CA PHE A 77 2.44 0.54 -3.13
C PHE A 77 0.95 0.71 -3.22
N VAL A 78 0.27 -0.41 -3.43
CA VAL A 78 -1.17 -0.45 -3.61
C VAL A 78 -1.80 -0.88 -2.30
N THR A 79 -2.73 -0.09 -1.79
CA THR A 79 -3.61 -0.44 -0.67
C THR A 79 -5.05 -0.52 -1.16
N GLU A 80 -6.01 -0.85 -0.29
CA GLU A 80 -7.41 -1.05 -0.71
C GLU A 80 -8.05 0.15 -1.43
N LYS A 81 -7.73 1.39 -1.03
CA LYS A 81 -8.39 2.60 -1.57
C LYS A 81 -7.44 3.52 -2.34
N ARG A 82 -6.15 3.45 -2.05
CA ARG A 82 -5.14 4.35 -2.57
C ARG A 82 -3.87 3.61 -2.89
N ALA A 83 -3.17 4.08 -3.91
CA ALA A 83 -1.82 3.66 -4.20
C ALA A 83 -0.93 4.88 -4.29
N VAL A 84 0.31 4.73 -3.86
CA VAL A 84 1.35 5.73 -4.14
C VAL A 84 2.38 5.05 -5.01
N CYS A 85 2.71 5.70 -6.12
CA CYS A 85 3.65 5.18 -7.08
C CYS A 85 4.79 6.15 -7.32
N ARG A 86 5.98 5.59 -7.46
CA ARG A 86 7.16 6.28 -7.98
C ARG A 86 7.23 6.03 -9.48
N VAL A 87 7.04 7.08 -10.28
CA VAL A 87 7.13 7.06 -11.75
C VAL A 87 8.42 7.76 -12.17
N GLY A 88 9.45 6.99 -12.48
CA GLY A 88 10.81 7.51 -12.62
C GLY A 88 11.30 8.19 -11.33
N GLU A 89 11.42 9.52 -11.34
CA GLU A 89 11.85 10.33 -10.18
C GLU A 89 10.70 11.05 -9.47
N LYS A 90 9.46 10.94 -9.96
CA LYS A 90 8.31 11.66 -9.39
C LYS A 90 7.40 10.72 -8.62
N MET A 91 6.89 11.20 -7.49
CA MET A 91 5.85 10.53 -6.72
C MET A 91 4.47 10.97 -7.18
N ALA A 92 3.54 10.03 -7.31
CA ALA A 92 2.16 10.28 -7.66
C ALA A 92 1.22 9.40 -6.83
N ALA A 93 0.10 9.98 -6.41
CA ALA A 93 -0.98 9.25 -5.75
C ALA A 93 -2.04 8.83 -6.77
N PHE A 94 -2.61 7.66 -6.54
CA PHE A 94 -3.64 7.05 -7.37
C PHE A 94 -4.78 6.53 -6.49
N TYR A 95 -6.00 6.59 -7.01
CA TYR A 95 -7.14 5.87 -6.47
C TYR A 95 -7.10 4.42 -6.92
N VAL A 96 -7.44 3.51 -6.02
CA VAL A 96 -7.48 2.07 -6.28
C VAL A 96 -8.92 1.64 -6.51
N PHE A 97 -9.15 0.98 -7.63
CA PHE A 97 -10.40 0.32 -7.98
C PHE A 97 -10.16 -1.18 -8.05
N ASP A 98 -10.49 -1.87 -6.96
CA ASP A 98 -10.46 -3.32 -6.89
C ASP A 98 -11.70 -3.88 -7.62
N THR A 99 -11.48 -4.69 -8.65
CA THR A 99 -12.54 -5.35 -9.42
C THR A 99 -12.22 -6.83 -9.57
N PRO A 100 -13.23 -7.69 -9.83
CA PRO A 100 -12.99 -9.12 -10.10
C PRO A 100 -12.04 -9.40 -11.28
N ARG A 101 -11.79 -8.41 -12.15
CA ARG A 101 -10.91 -8.52 -13.34
C ARG A 101 -9.49 -8.00 -13.10
N GLY A 102 -9.20 -7.54 -11.89
CA GLY A 102 -7.93 -6.95 -11.51
C GLY A 102 -8.08 -5.61 -10.81
N VAL A 103 -6.95 -5.08 -10.35
CA VAL A 103 -6.86 -3.80 -9.65
C VAL A 103 -6.53 -2.71 -10.67
N TYR A 104 -7.25 -1.60 -10.63
CA TYR A 104 -7.00 -0.45 -11.50
C TYR A 104 -6.58 0.77 -10.68
N LEU A 105 -5.54 1.46 -11.14
CA LEU A 105 -5.07 2.70 -10.55
C LEU A 105 -5.48 3.88 -11.42
N ARG A 106 -6.17 4.84 -10.82
CA ARG A 106 -6.53 6.10 -11.46
C ARG A 106 -5.71 7.24 -10.86
N PRO A 107 -4.94 8.01 -11.65
CA PRO A 107 -4.19 9.15 -11.12
C PRO A 107 -5.13 10.15 -10.42
N GLU A 108 -4.73 10.71 -9.28
CA GLU A 108 -5.50 11.82 -8.66
C GLU A 108 -5.37 13.14 -9.44
N ILE A 109 -4.39 13.23 -10.34
CA ILE A 109 -4.14 14.40 -11.17
C ILE A 109 -5.19 14.46 -12.29
N LYS A 110 -6.09 15.46 -12.22
CA LYS A 110 -7.22 15.67 -13.16
C LYS A 110 -6.86 15.81 -14.65
N LEU A 111 -5.57 15.96 -14.99
CA LEU A 111 -5.09 16.16 -16.36
C LEU A 111 -4.80 14.83 -17.09
N LEU A 112 -4.92 13.68 -16.41
CA LEU A 112 -4.63 12.36 -16.96
C LEU A 112 -5.81 11.42 -16.70
N ASP A 113 -6.56 11.08 -17.76
CA ASP A 113 -7.69 10.12 -17.72
C ASP A 113 -7.26 8.68 -18.04
N GLU A 114 -5.96 8.41 -18.10
CA GLU A 114 -5.44 7.08 -18.42
C GLU A 114 -5.31 6.22 -17.17
N TRP A 115 -5.93 5.04 -17.20
CA TRP A 115 -5.98 4.09 -16.09
C TRP A 115 -4.82 3.10 -16.20
N ILE A 116 -4.19 2.75 -15.08
CA ILE A 116 -3.15 1.72 -15.04
C ILE A 116 -3.79 0.43 -14.52
N LYS A 117 -3.77 -0.64 -15.30
CA LYS A 117 -4.18 -1.97 -14.83
C LYS A 117 -3.01 -2.63 -14.10
N VAL A 118 -3.23 -2.97 -12.84
CA VAL A 118 -2.32 -3.69 -11.98
C VAL A 118 -2.74 -5.16 -11.96
N ALA A 119 -1.94 -6.01 -12.59
CA ALA A 119 -2.13 -7.46 -12.52
C ALA A 119 -1.72 -7.94 -11.12
N HIS A 120 -2.60 -8.67 -10.44
CA HIS A 120 -2.26 -9.32 -9.18
C HIS A 120 -1.18 -10.38 -9.48
N ARG A 121 -0.24 -10.60 -8.55
CA ARG A 121 0.98 -11.42 -8.70
C ARG A 121 0.76 -12.95 -8.91
N GLY A 122 -0.36 -13.33 -9.53
CA GLY A 122 -0.67 -14.67 -10.02
C GLY A 122 -1.17 -14.71 -11.47
N ASP A 123 -1.20 -13.58 -12.17
CA ASP A 123 -1.57 -13.50 -13.59
C ASP A 123 -0.30 -13.52 -14.47
N GLU A 124 0.42 -14.64 -14.44
CA GLU A 124 1.31 -14.99 -15.55
C GLU A 124 0.44 -15.41 -16.72
N GLY A 125 0.00 -14.47 -17.55
CA GLY A 125 -0.71 -14.85 -18.77
C GLY A 125 -1.59 -13.78 -19.36
N SER A 126 -0.98 -12.85 -20.08
CA SER A 126 -1.23 -12.67 -21.51
C SER A 126 -0.68 -11.31 -21.92
N GLY A 127 0.43 -11.34 -22.66
CA GLY A 127 0.73 -10.24 -23.55
C GLY A 127 -0.37 -10.06 -24.60
N VAL A 128 -0.06 -9.13 -25.49
CA VAL A 128 -0.72 -8.84 -26.77
C VAL A 128 -1.98 -7.95 -26.70
N TYR A 129 -1.79 -6.64 -26.76
CA TYR A 129 -1.90 -5.73 -27.93
C TYR A 129 -2.13 -4.29 -27.46
#